data_AF-A0A7J5ACG9-F1
#
_entry.id   AF-A0A7J5ACG9-F1
#
_cell.length_a   1.000
_cell.length_b   1.000
_cell.length_c   1.000
_cell.angle_alpha   90.00
_cell.angle_beta   90.00
_cell.angle_gamma   90.00
#
_symmetry.space_group_name_H-M   'P 1'
#
loop_
_entity.id
_entity.type
_entity.pdbx_description
1 polymer ?
#
loop_
_entity_poly.entity_id
_entity_poly.type
_entity_poly.pdbx_seq_one_letter_code
_entity_poly.pdbx_strand_id
1 'polypeptide(L)'
;MKNIKNYKKLVLPLFFIGIVFSFFSCSEVNDSGQFQFDQKLGQGVLLRIINLKSSSFEFSDPTNAVFAFDAELISEDQGKNVKSVKVYTTFKDNTISPGSTDFSVNSKTFIKEYNQSNFTDGNNGFKQLEVSVLLTEAASAIGINISDISSTDVFDIYEDIELTDGRIITSNLIANSLKGNSYNSPLLNKVAVGCSIPTNKFSGTYMMKVSGGGGYFPSSQQVNITSLSEFGARQVDFNYAGFDRNFKFDLICDQISVQEVSTGLSCGGNGDIIFTTTGNNSSFNLNDDSQIVFKLLETGSCGLNVTNTITLTKM
;
A
#
# COMPACT_ATOMS: atom_id res chain seq x y z
N MET A 1 38.59 -23.04 83.53
CA MET A 1 38.58 -21.95 84.53
C MET A 1 38.98 -20.65 83.85
N LYS A 2 38.11 -19.61 83.96
CA LYS A 2 38.38 -18.15 84.01
C LYS A 2 39.25 -17.53 82.89
N ASN A 3 38.96 -16.40 82.24
CA ASN A 3 38.02 -15.28 82.35
C ASN A 3 38.10 -14.51 80.99
N ILE A 4 37.04 -14.03 80.33
CA ILE A 4 36.32 -12.75 80.56
C ILE A 4 37.31 -11.55 80.56
N LYS A 5 37.23 -10.45 79.79
CA LYS A 5 36.26 -9.83 78.86
C LYS A 5 36.88 -8.48 78.37
N ASN A 6 36.36 -7.93 77.26
CA ASN A 6 36.02 -6.50 77.03
C ASN A 6 37.00 -5.46 76.41
N TYR A 7 36.64 -5.07 75.18
CA TYR A 7 36.31 -3.73 74.64
C TYR A 7 37.33 -2.57 74.63
N LYS A 8 37.53 -1.99 73.43
CA LYS A 8 37.33 -0.55 73.06
C LYS A 8 37.54 -0.42 71.54
N LYS A 9 36.46 -0.23 70.76
CA LYS A 9 35.90 1.05 70.24
C LYS A 9 36.79 1.77 69.21
N LEU A 10 36.16 2.12 68.08
CA LEU A 10 36.48 3.24 67.16
C LEU A 10 37.80 3.05 66.39
N VAL A 11 37.88 2.95 65.05
CA VAL A 11 37.47 3.94 64.05
C VAL A 11 37.47 3.24 62.66
N LEU A 12 36.33 3.29 61.98
CA LEU A 12 36.10 3.11 60.53
C LEU A 12 36.75 4.27 59.73
N PRO A 13 36.99 4.28 58.40
CA PRO A 13 37.22 3.27 57.34
C PRO A 13 38.42 3.62 56.42
N LEU A 14 39.08 2.69 55.71
CA LEU A 14 39.78 3.02 54.44
C LEU A 14 40.24 1.77 53.66
N PHE A 15 39.36 0.80 53.43
CA PHE A 15 39.64 -0.28 52.46
C PHE A 15 38.33 -0.79 51.83
N PHE A 16 37.46 0.16 51.48
CA PHE A 16 36.28 -0.06 50.65
C PHE A 16 36.53 0.70 49.35
N ILE A 17 37.13 0.04 48.37
CA ILE A 17 37.13 0.32 46.92
C ILE A 17 38.16 -0.66 46.36
N GLY A 18 37.71 -1.73 45.69
CA GLY A 18 38.65 -2.57 44.94
C GLY A 18 38.27 -4.01 44.69
N ILE A 19 37.16 -4.53 45.24
CA ILE A 19 36.67 -5.88 44.91
C ILE A 19 35.14 -5.89 44.88
N VAL A 20 34.59 -5.36 43.78
CA VAL A 20 33.24 -5.68 43.29
C VAL A 20 33.35 -5.86 41.78
N PHE A 21 34.11 -6.87 41.36
CA PHE A 21 33.92 -7.50 40.05
C PHE A 21 32.71 -8.43 40.18
N SER A 22 31.53 -7.82 40.33
CA SER A 22 30.27 -8.53 40.24
C SER A 22 29.94 -8.73 38.77
N PHE A 23 30.11 -9.96 38.32
CA PHE A 23 29.24 -10.68 37.40
C PHE A 23 28.09 -9.83 36.80
N PHE A 24 28.37 -9.08 35.75
CA PHE A 24 27.40 -8.97 34.67
C PHE A 24 27.48 -10.28 33.91
N SER A 25 26.79 -11.30 34.42
CA SER A 25 26.17 -12.28 33.53
C SER A 25 25.29 -11.44 32.62
N CYS A 26 25.77 -11.17 31.41
CA CYS A 26 24.89 -10.82 30.32
C CYS A 26 23.85 -11.94 30.34
N SER A 27 22.61 -11.61 30.68
CA SER A 27 21.51 -12.53 30.46
C SER A 27 21.67 -12.97 29.02
N GLU A 28 21.88 -14.27 28.79
CA GLU A 28 21.66 -14.83 27.47
C GLU A 28 20.25 -14.39 27.12
N VAL A 29 20.15 -13.38 26.26
CA VAL A 29 18.91 -13.07 25.58
C VAL A 29 18.74 -14.27 24.69
N ASN A 30 18.02 -15.25 25.22
CA ASN A 30 17.43 -16.33 24.46
C ASN A 30 16.46 -15.63 23.50
N ASP A 31 17.00 -15.10 22.40
CA ASP A 31 16.24 -14.55 21.29
C ASP A 31 15.65 -15.69 20.45
N SER A 32 15.09 -16.68 21.13
CA SER A 32 13.89 -17.30 20.62
C SER A 32 12.83 -16.21 20.76
N GLY A 33 12.52 -15.49 19.69
CA GLY A 33 11.44 -14.50 19.61
C GLY A 33 10.11 -15.14 20.03
N GLN A 34 9.89 -15.27 21.33
CA GLN A 34 8.70 -15.88 21.88
C GLN A 34 7.58 -14.90 21.66
N PHE A 35 6.65 -15.35 20.83
CA PHE A 35 5.37 -14.74 20.56
C PHE A 35 4.62 -14.58 21.88
N GLN A 36 4.80 -13.44 22.56
CA GLN A 36 4.06 -13.16 23.79
C GLN A 36 2.66 -12.75 23.37
N PHE A 37 1.70 -13.67 23.54
CA PHE A 37 0.28 -13.32 23.46
C PHE A 37 0.03 -12.15 24.40
N ASP A 38 -0.28 -10.98 23.82
CA ASP A 38 -0.79 -9.85 24.61
C ASP A 38 -1.96 -10.40 25.45
N GLN A 39 -1.98 -10.11 26.75
CA GLN A 39 -3.07 -10.53 27.63
C GLN A 39 -4.44 -10.01 27.14
N LYS A 40 -4.47 -9.01 26.25
CA LYS A 40 -5.68 -8.57 25.53
C LYS A 40 -6.19 -9.55 24.47
N LEU A 41 -5.32 -10.38 23.90
CA LEU A 41 -5.65 -11.37 22.88
C LEU A 41 -6.03 -12.74 23.47
N GLY A 42 -5.77 -12.97 24.76
CA GLY A 42 -6.05 -14.20 25.53
C GLY A 42 -6.16 -15.47 24.69
N GLN A 43 -5.11 -16.28 24.54
CA GLN A 43 -5.10 -17.37 23.53
C GLN A 43 -5.48 -16.85 22.13
N GLY A 44 -4.69 -15.89 21.63
CA GLY A 44 -4.93 -15.30 20.32
C GLY A 44 -4.61 -16.28 19.20
N VAL A 45 -5.23 -16.08 18.05
CA VAL A 45 -4.75 -16.63 16.78
C VAL A 45 -4.40 -15.47 15.87
N LEU A 46 -3.35 -15.64 15.07
CA LEU A 46 -2.97 -14.68 14.05
C LEU A 46 -2.94 -15.35 12.69
N LEU A 47 -3.31 -14.60 11.66
CA LEU A 47 -3.26 -15.04 10.27
C LEU A 47 -2.02 -14.44 9.63
N ARG A 48 -0.90 -15.14 9.67
CA ARG A 48 0.36 -14.68 9.09
C ARG A 48 0.42 -15.03 7.60
N ILE A 49 0.56 -14.03 6.75
CA ILE A 49 0.82 -14.23 5.31
C ILE A 49 2.22 -14.84 5.15
N ILE A 50 2.29 -16.02 4.54
CA ILE A 50 3.54 -16.75 4.26
C ILE A 50 3.95 -16.63 2.79
N ASN A 51 3.00 -16.39 1.88
CA ASN A 51 3.27 -16.18 0.47
C ASN A 51 2.19 -15.28 -0.14
N LEU A 52 2.56 -14.13 -0.68
CA LEU A 52 1.64 -13.21 -1.36
C LEU A 52 1.62 -13.55 -2.85
N LYS A 53 0.46 -14.00 -3.36
CA LYS A 53 0.28 -14.38 -4.77
C LYS A 53 -0.14 -13.19 -5.63
N SER A 54 -1.03 -12.35 -5.11
CA SER A 54 -1.47 -11.10 -5.73
C SER A 54 -1.93 -10.11 -4.67
N SER A 55 -1.51 -8.84 -4.79
CA SER A 55 -1.84 -7.75 -3.85
C SER A 55 -2.87 -6.75 -4.38
N SER A 56 -3.33 -6.90 -5.62
CA SER A 56 -4.18 -5.93 -6.31
C SER A 56 -5.10 -6.61 -7.31
N PHE A 57 -6.18 -5.95 -7.70
CA PHE A 57 -7.05 -6.41 -8.77
C PHE A 57 -6.55 -5.90 -10.12
N GLU A 58 -6.05 -6.83 -10.95
CA GLU A 58 -5.60 -6.56 -12.32
C GLU A 58 -6.79 -6.24 -13.24
N PHE A 59 -7.06 -4.95 -13.46
CA PHE A 59 -8.25 -4.49 -14.14
C PHE A 59 -8.16 -4.59 -15.68
N SER A 60 -7.01 -4.99 -16.24
CA SER A 60 -6.93 -5.33 -17.67
C SER A 60 -7.71 -6.61 -18.02
N ASP A 61 -7.97 -7.46 -17.03
CA ASP A 61 -8.88 -8.60 -17.12
C ASP A 61 -9.74 -8.70 -15.84
N PRO A 62 -10.78 -7.85 -15.72
CA PRO A 62 -11.53 -7.72 -14.47
C PRO A 62 -12.33 -8.98 -14.12
N THR A 63 -12.55 -9.89 -15.08
CA THR A 63 -13.26 -11.16 -14.83
C THR A 63 -12.37 -12.15 -14.07
N ASN A 64 -11.06 -12.14 -14.35
CA ASN A 64 -10.08 -13.01 -13.70
C ASN A 64 -9.20 -12.29 -12.65
N ALA A 65 -9.42 -10.99 -12.44
CA ALA A 65 -8.72 -10.19 -11.43
C ALA A 65 -8.89 -10.79 -10.03
N VAL A 66 -7.78 -11.11 -9.38
CA VAL A 66 -7.75 -11.83 -8.10
C VAL A 66 -6.78 -11.19 -7.13
N PHE A 67 -7.20 -11.07 -5.87
CA PHE A 67 -6.34 -10.83 -4.71
C PHE A 67 -6.13 -12.16 -3.99
N ALA A 68 -4.89 -12.57 -3.73
CA ALA A 68 -4.64 -13.89 -3.15
C ALA A 68 -3.33 -13.97 -2.35
N PHE A 69 -3.35 -14.78 -1.30
CA PHE A 69 -2.19 -15.12 -0.49
C PHE A 69 -2.37 -16.47 0.21
N ASP A 70 -1.25 -17.12 0.51
CA ASP A 70 -1.19 -18.23 1.45
C ASP A 70 -0.87 -17.68 2.83
N ALA A 71 -1.59 -18.18 3.84
CA ALA A 71 -1.42 -17.79 5.22
C ALA A 71 -1.36 -18.97 6.17
N GLU A 72 -0.88 -18.68 7.37
CA GLU A 72 -0.68 -19.62 8.45
C GLU A 72 -1.34 -19.11 9.74
N LEU A 73 -2.05 -20.00 10.44
CA LEU A 73 -2.79 -19.71 11.66
C LEU A 73 -1.90 -19.93 12.88
N ILE A 74 -1.24 -18.87 13.33
CA ILE A 74 -0.32 -18.90 14.47
C ILE A 74 -1.09 -18.81 15.78
N SER A 75 -1.12 -19.92 16.53
CA SER A 75 -1.71 -20.01 17.87
C SER A 75 -0.99 -21.07 18.72
N GLU A 76 -1.21 -21.10 20.04
CA GLU A 76 -0.62 -22.10 20.95
C GLU A 76 -0.96 -23.54 20.57
N ASP A 77 -2.14 -23.76 19.99
CA ASP A 77 -2.65 -25.06 19.57
C ASP A 77 -2.49 -25.32 18.06
N GLN A 78 -1.68 -24.50 17.38
CA GLN A 78 -1.32 -24.63 15.98
C GLN A 78 -2.51 -24.52 15.00
N GLY A 79 -3.49 -23.68 15.32
CA GLY A 79 -4.66 -23.37 14.51
C GLY A 79 -5.83 -24.36 14.65
N LYS A 80 -5.76 -25.31 15.58
CA LYS A 80 -6.79 -26.36 15.76
C LYS A 80 -8.12 -25.82 16.32
N ASN A 81 -8.08 -24.77 17.12
CA ASN A 81 -9.24 -24.06 17.67
C ASN A 81 -9.84 -23.05 16.70
N VAL A 82 -9.30 -22.89 15.50
CA VAL A 82 -9.91 -22.04 14.47
C VAL A 82 -11.09 -22.79 13.87
N LYS A 83 -12.28 -22.22 14.02
CA LYS A 83 -13.51 -22.74 13.43
C LYS A 83 -13.62 -22.31 11.97
N SER A 84 -13.41 -21.02 11.70
CA SER A 84 -13.42 -20.48 10.34
C SER A 84 -12.70 -19.14 10.21
N VAL A 85 -12.39 -18.79 8.96
CA VAL A 85 -11.93 -17.46 8.55
C VAL A 85 -12.98 -16.89 7.60
N LYS A 86 -13.61 -15.78 7.98
CA LYS A 86 -14.64 -15.09 7.19
C LYS A 86 -14.04 -13.88 6.53
N VAL A 87 -14.28 -13.74 5.23
CA VAL A 87 -13.78 -12.65 4.41
C VAL A 87 -14.89 -11.66 4.12
N TYR A 88 -14.60 -10.39 4.35
CA TYR A 88 -15.49 -9.26 4.12
C TYR A 88 -14.82 -8.22 3.24
N THR A 89 -15.60 -7.30 2.67
CA THR A 89 -15.08 -6.15 1.96
C THR A 89 -15.82 -4.85 2.29
N THR A 90 -15.11 -3.74 2.18
CA THR A 90 -15.66 -2.41 1.93
C THR A 90 -15.10 -1.88 0.61
N PHE A 91 -15.68 -0.82 0.06
CA PHE A 91 -15.24 -0.23 -1.20
C PHE A 91 -15.16 1.29 -1.08
N LYS A 92 -14.10 1.86 -1.63
CA LYS A 92 -13.88 3.29 -1.71
C LYS A 92 -13.78 3.71 -3.17
N ASP A 93 -14.79 4.43 -3.62
CA ASP A 93 -14.80 5.12 -4.91
C ASP A 93 -13.92 6.36 -4.80
N ASN A 94 -12.83 6.41 -5.56
CA ASN A 94 -11.93 7.56 -5.62
C ASN A 94 -12.14 8.40 -6.88
N THR A 95 -13.16 8.10 -7.68
CA THR A 95 -13.51 8.81 -8.93
C THR A 95 -14.69 9.77 -8.81
N ILE A 96 -15.05 10.14 -7.58
CA ILE A 96 -16.19 11.01 -7.30
C ILE A 96 -15.95 12.41 -7.88
N SER A 97 -16.54 12.68 -9.05
CA SER A 97 -16.62 14.03 -9.61
C SER A 97 -17.80 14.80 -9.00
N PRO A 98 -17.74 16.13 -8.90
CA PRO A 98 -18.84 16.93 -8.37
C PRO A 98 -20.17 16.63 -9.07
N GLY A 99 -21.17 16.17 -8.32
CA GLY A 99 -22.50 15.82 -8.85
C GLY A 99 -22.63 14.41 -9.43
N SER A 100 -21.58 13.58 -9.37
CA SER A 100 -21.64 12.16 -9.72
C SER A 100 -22.11 11.30 -8.54
N THR A 101 -22.56 10.08 -8.83
CA THR A 101 -22.89 9.09 -7.80
C THR A 101 -21.60 8.64 -7.11
N ASP A 102 -21.62 8.59 -5.77
CA ASP A 102 -20.58 7.97 -4.96
C ASP A 102 -20.96 6.50 -4.72
N PHE A 103 -20.15 5.58 -5.23
CA PHE A 103 -20.37 4.14 -5.06
C PHE A 103 -19.70 3.57 -3.81
N SER A 104 -19.11 4.38 -2.95
CA SER A 104 -18.42 3.92 -1.74
C SER A 104 -19.34 3.14 -0.80
N VAL A 105 -18.86 2.01 -0.30
CA VAL A 105 -19.55 1.16 0.67
C VAL A 105 -18.67 1.03 1.91
N ASN A 106 -19.03 1.75 2.97
CA ASN A 106 -18.25 1.80 4.22
C ASN A 106 -18.60 0.70 5.23
N SER A 107 -19.70 -0.03 5.02
CA SER A 107 -20.10 -1.16 5.86
C SER A 107 -19.41 -2.45 5.40
N LYS A 108 -18.76 -3.18 6.32
CA LYS A 108 -18.21 -4.51 6.03
C LYS A 108 -19.30 -5.43 5.49
N THR A 109 -19.11 -5.92 4.27
CA THR A 109 -20.04 -6.85 3.61
C THR A 109 -19.39 -8.20 3.41
N PHE A 110 -20.10 -9.28 3.72
CA PHE A 110 -19.57 -10.65 3.66
C PHE A 110 -19.36 -11.09 2.21
N ILE A 111 -18.21 -11.70 1.93
CA ILE A 111 -17.90 -12.34 0.63
C ILE A 111 -18.03 -13.85 0.78
N LYS A 112 -17.22 -14.46 1.67
CA LYS A 112 -17.13 -15.92 1.81
C LYS A 112 -16.48 -16.36 3.11
N GLU A 113 -16.53 -17.66 3.37
CA GLU A 113 -16.02 -18.30 4.57
C GLU A 113 -15.15 -19.52 4.21
N TYR A 114 -13.99 -19.62 4.86
CA TYR A 114 -13.15 -20.81 4.87
C TYR A 114 -13.33 -21.52 6.21
N ASN A 115 -13.78 -22.77 6.18
CA ASN A 115 -13.95 -23.61 7.35
C ASN A 115 -12.77 -24.58 7.51
N GLN A 116 -12.76 -25.40 8.56
CA GLN A 116 -11.67 -26.35 8.82
C GLN A 116 -11.31 -27.27 7.65
N SER A 117 -12.28 -27.62 6.77
CA SER A 117 -11.98 -28.46 5.60
C SER A 117 -11.12 -27.76 4.54
N ASN A 118 -11.06 -26.43 4.58
CA ASN A 118 -10.20 -25.63 3.71
C ASN A 118 -8.77 -25.52 4.23
N PHE A 119 -8.49 -25.97 5.46
CA PHE A 119 -7.18 -25.85 6.07
C PHE A 119 -6.32 -27.07 5.77
N THR A 120 -5.04 -26.83 5.50
CA THR A 120 -4.03 -27.88 5.30
C THR A 120 -2.99 -27.84 6.43
N ASP A 121 -2.26 -28.94 6.62
CA ASP A 121 -1.16 -28.97 7.58
C ASP A 121 0.11 -28.41 6.96
N GLY A 122 0.66 -27.35 7.56
CA GLY A 122 1.96 -26.81 7.20
C GLY A 122 3.11 -27.66 7.73
N ASN A 123 4.30 -27.52 7.13
CA ASN A 123 5.50 -28.28 7.51
C ASN A 123 5.97 -28.01 8.96
N ASN A 124 5.56 -26.90 9.54
CA ASN A 124 5.88 -26.47 10.91
C ASN A 124 4.76 -26.83 11.92
N GLY A 125 3.73 -27.55 11.48
CA GLY A 125 2.60 -28.02 12.28
C GLY A 125 1.45 -27.03 12.43
N PHE A 126 1.57 -25.79 11.96
CA PHE A 126 0.47 -24.84 11.93
C PHE A 126 -0.48 -25.12 10.77
N LYS A 127 -1.77 -24.86 10.97
CA LYS A 127 -2.74 -24.88 9.87
C LYS A 127 -2.47 -23.76 8.87
N GLN A 128 -2.56 -24.10 7.59
CA GLN A 128 -2.41 -23.18 6.47
C GLN A 128 -3.71 -23.07 5.67
N LEU A 129 -3.92 -21.90 5.08
CA LEU A 129 -5.09 -21.57 4.27
C LEU A 129 -4.66 -20.72 3.07
N GLU A 130 -5.21 -21.01 1.90
CA GLU A 130 -5.18 -20.08 0.78
C GLU A 130 -6.40 -19.16 0.84
N VAL A 131 -6.14 -17.87 1.00
CA VAL A 131 -7.17 -16.84 0.86
C VAL A 131 -7.06 -16.28 -0.55
N SER A 132 -8.15 -16.40 -1.31
CA SER A 132 -8.30 -15.81 -2.63
C SER A 132 -9.62 -15.05 -2.68
N VAL A 133 -9.68 -13.91 -3.36
CA VAL A 133 -10.91 -13.12 -3.57
C VAL A 133 -10.88 -12.65 -5.02
N LEU A 134 -11.92 -12.95 -5.79
CA LEU A 134 -12.09 -12.38 -7.13
C LEU A 134 -12.70 -10.99 -7.04
N LEU A 135 -12.33 -10.10 -7.97
CA LEU A 135 -12.93 -8.78 -8.09
C LEU A 135 -14.46 -8.89 -8.27
N THR A 136 -14.90 -9.84 -9.08
CA THR A 136 -16.33 -10.11 -9.34
C THR A 136 -17.08 -10.56 -8.09
N GLU A 137 -16.47 -11.37 -7.23
CA GLU A 137 -17.05 -11.77 -5.94
C GLU A 137 -17.18 -10.57 -4.99
N ALA A 138 -16.11 -9.76 -4.88
CA ALA A 138 -16.09 -8.59 -4.03
C ALA A 138 -17.10 -7.53 -4.48
N ALA A 139 -17.16 -7.23 -5.78
CA ALA A 139 -18.11 -6.29 -6.37
C ALA A 139 -19.57 -6.76 -6.21
N SER A 140 -19.82 -8.05 -6.43
CA SER A 140 -21.16 -8.64 -6.24
C SER A 140 -21.62 -8.57 -4.78
N ALA A 141 -20.72 -8.78 -3.82
CA ALA A 141 -21.04 -8.71 -2.40
C ALA A 141 -21.58 -7.33 -2.00
N ILE A 142 -21.01 -6.26 -2.56
CA ILE A 142 -21.41 -4.87 -2.27
C ILE A 142 -22.42 -4.28 -3.27
N GLY A 143 -22.85 -5.05 -4.27
CA GLY A 143 -23.88 -4.65 -5.23
C GLY A 143 -23.42 -3.62 -6.27
N ILE A 144 -22.14 -3.61 -6.63
CA ILE A 144 -21.56 -2.69 -7.63
C ILE A 144 -21.28 -3.45 -8.93
N ASN A 145 -21.56 -2.84 -10.08
CA ASN A 145 -21.18 -3.46 -11.36
C ASN A 145 -19.69 -3.21 -11.63
N ILE A 146 -19.04 -4.15 -12.31
CA ILE A 146 -17.64 -3.98 -12.73
C ILE A 146 -17.44 -2.72 -13.57
N SER A 147 -18.44 -2.29 -14.35
CA SER A 147 -18.40 -1.06 -15.15
C SER A 147 -18.37 0.23 -14.33
N ASP A 148 -18.76 0.16 -13.05
CA ASP A 148 -18.79 1.29 -12.12
C ASP A 148 -17.49 1.35 -11.29
N ILE A 149 -16.56 0.41 -11.50
CA ILE A 149 -15.26 0.36 -10.83
C ILE A 149 -14.21 1.04 -11.72
N SER A 150 -13.45 1.93 -11.11
CA SER A 150 -12.28 2.56 -11.69
C SER A 150 -10.99 1.99 -11.11
N SER A 151 -9.92 2.09 -11.89
CA SER A 151 -8.56 1.72 -11.53
C SER A 151 -7.86 2.69 -10.56
N THR A 152 -8.61 3.62 -9.96
CA THR A 152 -8.19 4.36 -8.76
C THR A 152 -8.90 3.90 -7.50
N ASP A 153 -9.89 3.03 -7.61
CA ASP A 153 -10.72 2.61 -6.48
C ASP A 153 -9.99 1.57 -5.63
N VAL A 154 -10.47 1.41 -4.40
CA VAL A 154 -9.84 0.52 -3.42
C VAL A 154 -10.88 -0.35 -2.76
N PHE A 155 -10.61 -1.65 -2.73
CA PHE A 155 -11.31 -2.61 -1.89
C PHE A 155 -10.52 -2.81 -0.60
N ASP A 156 -11.16 -2.63 0.54
CA ASP A 156 -10.59 -3.01 1.83
C ASP A 156 -11.12 -4.41 2.15
N ILE A 157 -10.26 -5.42 2.05
CA ILE A 157 -10.58 -6.83 2.33
C ILE A 157 -10.25 -7.13 3.79
N TYR A 158 -11.19 -7.69 4.54
CA TYR A 158 -11.00 -8.02 5.95
C TYR A 158 -11.12 -9.52 6.19
N GLU A 159 -10.30 -10.04 7.07
CA GLU A 159 -10.36 -11.41 7.57
C GLU A 159 -10.72 -11.41 9.05
N ASP A 160 -11.89 -11.95 9.38
CA ASP A 160 -12.31 -12.17 10.76
C ASP A 160 -12.19 -13.68 11.08
N ILE A 161 -11.46 -14.02 12.13
CA ILE A 161 -11.19 -15.41 12.53
C ILE A 161 -12.15 -15.81 13.65
N GLU A 162 -13.01 -16.79 13.41
CA GLU A 162 -13.90 -17.37 14.41
C GLU A 162 -13.23 -18.58 15.07
N LEU A 163 -13.18 -18.59 16.40
CA LEU A 163 -12.67 -19.71 17.19
C LEU A 163 -13.81 -20.67 17.57
N THR A 164 -13.46 -21.91 17.90
CA THR A 164 -14.42 -22.96 18.32
C THR A 164 -15.15 -22.62 19.62
N ASP A 165 -14.61 -21.71 20.44
CA ASP A 165 -15.24 -21.20 21.66
C ASP A 165 -16.18 -20.00 21.41
N GLY A 166 -16.36 -19.58 20.15
CA GLY A 166 -17.26 -18.50 19.73
C GLY A 166 -16.64 -17.10 19.74
N ARG A 167 -15.37 -16.94 20.13
CA ARG A 167 -14.67 -15.65 20.01
C ARG A 167 -14.37 -15.34 18.54
N ILE A 168 -14.38 -14.05 18.21
CA ILE A 168 -14.05 -13.55 16.87
C ILE A 168 -12.88 -12.59 16.98
N ILE A 169 -11.79 -12.91 16.29
CA ILE A 169 -10.61 -12.05 16.15
C ILE A 169 -10.76 -11.22 14.89
N THR A 170 -10.73 -9.89 15.01
CA THR A 170 -10.82 -8.98 13.87
C THR A 170 -9.67 -7.98 13.88
N SER A 171 -9.52 -7.20 12.80
CA SER A 171 -8.46 -6.18 12.65
C SER A 171 -8.42 -5.11 13.75
N ASN A 172 -9.50 -4.90 14.51
CA ASN A 172 -9.52 -3.94 15.64
C ASN A 172 -8.92 -4.53 16.93
N LEU A 173 -8.83 -5.85 17.07
CA LEU A 173 -8.34 -6.54 18.27
C LEU A 173 -6.84 -6.79 18.24
N ILE A 174 -6.21 -6.72 17.06
CA ILE A 174 -4.75 -6.85 16.93
C ILE A 174 -4.07 -5.56 17.43
N ALA A 175 -3.18 -5.68 18.40
CA ALA A 175 -2.34 -4.59 18.88
C ALA A 175 -1.53 -3.97 17.72
N ASN A 176 -1.36 -2.65 17.70
CA ASN A 176 -0.64 -1.96 16.62
C ASN A 176 0.79 -2.49 16.39
N SER A 177 1.43 -3.07 17.41
CA SER A 177 2.73 -3.74 17.31
C SER A 177 2.73 -5.00 16.44
N LEU A 178 1.59 -5.65 16.26
CA LEU A 178 1.40 -6.84 15.42
C LEU A 178 0.90 -6.49 14.00
N LYS A 179 0.48 -5.23 13.77
CA LYS A 179 0.07 -4.69 12.46
C LYS A 179 1.26 -4.25 11.58
N GLY A 180 2.46 -4.17 12.14
CA GLY A 180 3.69 -3.78 11.43
C GLY A 180 4.48 -4.97 10.85
N ASN A 181 5.59 -4.64 10.17
CA ASN A 181 6.50 -5.52 9.42
C ASN A 181 6.99 -6.80 10.12
N SER A 182 6.79 -6.96 11.44
CA SER A 182 7.32 -8.10 12.19
C SER A 182 6.49 -9.39 12.08
N TYR A 183 5.21 -9.32 11.68
CA TYR A 183 4.33 -10.52 11.69
C TYR A 183 3.48 -10.74 10.44
N ASN A 184 3.44 -9.79 9.49
CA ASN A 184 2.75 -9.94 8.21
C ASN A 184 1.31 -10.48 8.34
N SER A 185 0.56 -10.00 9.35
CA SER A 185 -0.81 -10.46 9.66
C SER A 185 -1.84 -9.33 9.53
N PRO A 186 -1.96 -8.69 8.36
CA PRO A 186 -2.98 -7.68 8.15
C PRO A 186 -4.33 -8.38 8.03
N LEU A 187 -5.12 -8.49 9.11
CA LEU A 187 -6.56 -8.84 9.05
C LEU A 187 -7.41 -7.76 8.30
N LEU A 188 -6.73 -6.92 7.53
CA LEU A 188 -7.23 -5.83 6.69
C LEU A 188 -6.18 -5.59 5.59
N ASN A 189 -6.53 -5.93 4.36
CA ASN A 189 -5.73 -5.69 3.17
C ASN A 189 -6.36 -4.57 2.34
N LYS A 190 -5.58 -3.54 2.01
CA LYS A 190 -6.00 -2.48 1.08
C LYS A 190 -5.64 -2.93 -0.33
N VAL A 191 -6.63 -3.39 -1.08
CA VAL A 191 -6.47 -3.95 -2.42
C VAL A 191 -6.83 -2.87 -3.43
N ALA A 192 -5.81 -2.29 -4.06
CA ALA A 192 -6.01 -1.34 -5.14
C ALA A 192 -6.54 -2.06 -6.39
N VAL A 193 -7.42 -1.38 -7.13
CA VAL A 193 -7.74 -1.75 -8.52
C VAL A 193 -6.75 -1.04 -9.41
N GLY A 194 -6.16 -1.73 -10.39
CA GLY A 194 -5.18 -1.11 -11.28
C GLY A 194 -4.83 -2.01 -12.45
N CYS A 195 -4.22 -1.43 -13.48
CA CYS A 195 -3.63 -2.21 -14.56
C CYS A 195 -2.12 -2.27 -14.35
N SER A 196 -1.55 -3.48 -14.26
CA SER A 196 -0.10 -3.62 -14.23
C SER A 196 0.49 -3.24 -15.58
N ILE A 197 1.50 -2.39 -15.54
CA ILE A 197 2.21 -1.89 -16.71
C ILE A 197 3.68 -2.24 -16.52
N PRO A 198 4.23 -3.17 -17.32
CA PRO A 198 5.64 -3.52 -17.28
C PRO A 198 6.54 -2.28 -17.25
N THR A 199 7.60 -2.29 -16.45
CA THR A 199 8.45 -1.10 -16.23
C THR A 199 9.17 -0.63 -17.50
N ASN A 200 9.30 -1.49 -18.51
CA ASN A 200 9.86 -1.18 -19.83
C ASN A 200 8.83 -0.63 -20.84
N LYS A 201 7.54 -0.60 -20.48
CA LYS A 201 6.46 0.01 -21.25
C LYS A 201 6.23 1.44 -20.76
N PHE A 202 6.00 2.36 -21.71
CA PHE A 202 5.82 3.79 -21.44
C PHE A 202 6.97 4.39 -20.62
N SER A 203 8.20 3.98 -20.96
CA SER A 203 9.44 4.43 -20.34
C SER A 203 10.55 4.49 -21.40
N GLY A 204 11.61 5.23 -21.10
CA GLY A 204 12.70 5.51 -22.03
C GLY A 204 12.53 6.83 -22.76
N THR A 205 13.13 6.93 -23.94
CA THR A 205 13.21 8.20 -24.68
C THR A 205 12.02 8.38 -25.61
N TYR A 206 11.42 9.57 -25.54
CA TYR A 206 10.30 9.98 -26.38
C TYR A 206 10.60 11.32 -27.04
N MET A 207 10.06 11.51 -28.25
CA MET A 207 9.97 12.82 -28.88
C MET A 207 8.68 13.49 -28.43
N MET A 208 8.80 14.59 -27.69
CA MET A 208 7.69 15.45 -27.32
C MET A 208 7.42 16.48 -28.43
N LYS A 209 6.17 16.59 -28.83
CA LYS A 209 5.65 17.66 -29.68
C LYS A 209 4.49 18.34 -28.97
N VAL A 210 4.46 19.66 -29.01
CA VAL A 210 3.39 20.45 -28.40
C VAL A 210 2.61 21.14 -29.51
N SER A 211 1.29 21.00 -29.44
CA SER A 211 0.34 21.65 -30.36
C SER A 211 -0.80 22.27 -29.54
N GLY A 212 -1.31 23.42 -29.96
CA GLY A 212 -2.35 24.13 -29.21
C GLY A 212 -1.90 25.49 -28.67
N GLY A 213 -2.58 25.95 -27.62
CA GLY A 213 -2.55 27.35 -27.19
C GLY A 213 -1.27 27.72 -26.44
N GLY A 214 -0.34 28.42 -27.12
CA GLY A 214 0.70 29.22 -26.47
C GLY A 214 1.58 28.51 -25.42
N GLY A 215 2.04 29.27 -24.42
CA GLY A 215 2.95 28.79 -23.37
C GLY A 215 4.43 28.87 -23.74
N TYR A 216 5.29 28.36 -22.87
CA TYR A 216 6.75 28.38 -23.03
C TYR A 216 7.35 27.00 -23.28
N PHE A 217 6.54 26.05 -23.78
CA PHE A 217 7.04 24.79 -24.29
C PHE A 217 7.80 25.01 -25.60
N PRO A 218 8.96 24.36 -25.82
CA PRO A 218 9.53 24.29 -27.15
C PRO A 218 8.60 23.50 -28.08
N SER A 219 8.61 23.83 -29.37
CA SER A 219 7.75 23.18 -30.38
C SER A 219 8.00 21.68 -30.50
N SER A 220 9.25 21.25 -30.27
CA SER A 220 9.60 19.84 -30.13
C SER A 220 10.86 19.69 -29.27
N GLN A 221 10.92 18.62 -28.48
CA GLN A 221 12.10 18.27 -27.69
C GLN A 221 12.14 16.77 -27.40
N GLN A 222 13.34 16.24 -27.20
CA GLN A 222 13.51 14.89 -26.66
C GLN A 222 13.28 14.92 -25.14
N VAL A 223 12.48 13.98 -24.65
CA VAL A 223 12.18 13.81 -23.23
C VAL A 223 12.48 12.38 -22.80
N ASN A 224 12.71 12.18 -21.52
CA ASN A 224 12.82 10.85 -20.93
C ASN A 224 11.64 10.61 -20.00
N ILE A 225 11.06 9.42 -20.12
CA ILE A 225 10.03 8.92 -19.22
C ILE A 225 10.63 7.86 -18.31
N THR A 226 10.52 8.06 -17.02
CA THR A 226 10.99 7.12 -15.99
C THR A 226 9.81 6.35 -15.41
N SER A 227 9.92 5.03 -15.32
CA SER A 227 8.94 4.20 -14.62
C SER A 227 9.13 4.31 -13.11
N LEU A 228 8.09 4.71 -12.39
CA LEU A 228 8.10 4.83 -10.92
C LEU A 228 7.40 3.65 -10.23
N SER A 229 6.52 2.95 -10.94
CA SER A 229 5.73 1.83 -10.42
C SER A 229 5.40 0.83 -11.52
N GLU A 230 5.18 -0.43 -11.14
CA GLU A 230 4.58 -1.47 -11.99
C GLU A 230 3.07 -1.25 -12.20
N PHE A 231 2.46 -0.26 -11.53
CA PHE A 231 1.04 0.11 -11.65
C PHE A 231 0.85 1.44 -12.38
N GLY A 232 1.66 1.67 -13.42
CA GLY A 232 1.44 2.79 -14.33
C GLY A 232 1.93 4.18 -13.89
N ALA A 233 2.46 4.35 -12.66
CA ALA A 233 3.08 5.61 -12.27
C ALA A 233 4.35 5.88 -13.09
N ARG A 234 4.43 7.05 -13.72
CA ARG A 234 5.51 7.52 -14.58
C ARG A 234 5.90 8.96 -14.23
N GLN A 235 7.10 9.34 -14.60
CA GLN A 235 7.56 10.73 -14.58
C GLN A 235 8.14 11.09 -15.94
N VAL A 236 7.80 12.27 -16.45
CA VAL A 236 8.44 12.82 -17.65
C VAL A 236 9.28 14.03 -17.28
N ASP A 237 10.52 14.05 -17.77
CA ASP A 237 11.44 15.19 -17.63
C ASP A 237 11.45 15.98 -18.95
N PHE A 238 11.23 17.29 -18.88
CA PHE A 238 11.09 18.18 -20.04
C PHE A 238 11.63 19.57 -19.75
N ASN A 239 11.98 20.31 -20.79
CA ASN A 239 12.32 21.72 -20.71
C ASN A 239 11.07 22.60 -20.86
N TYR A 240 10.91 23.58 -19.97
CA TYR A 240 9.85 24.58 -20.02
C TYR A 240 10.44 25.96 -19.72
N ALA A 241 10.25 26.92 -20.63
CA ALA A 241 10.84 28.26 -20.55
C ALA A 241 12.37 28.28 -20.33
N GLY A 242 13.10 27.26 -20.82
CA GLY A 242 14.54 27.15 -20.62
C GLY A 242 14.96 26.48 -19.31
N PHE A 243 14.02 26.02 -18.49
CA PHE A 243 14.31 25.31 -17.24
C PHE A 243 13.87 23.86 -17.30
N ASP A 244 14.65 22.97 -16.69
CA ASP A 244 14.28 21.57 -16.54
C ASP A 244 13.14 21.42 -15.53
N ARG A 245 12.11 20.71 -15.93
CA ARG A 245 10.90 20.44 -15.19
C ARG A 245 10.54 18.98 -15.31
N ASN A 246 9.73 18.52 -14.37
CA ASN A 246 9.11 17.22 -14.46
C ASN A 246 7.69 17.28 -13.93
N PHE A 247 6.89 16.33 -14.38
CA PHE A 247 5.64 16.00 -13.73
C PHE A 247 5.46 14.50 -13.66
N LYS A 248 4.69 14.07 -12.66
CA LYS A 248 4.27 12.69 -12.51
C LYS A 248 2.90 12.51 -13.11
N PHE A 249 2.70 11.38 -13.76
CA PHE A 249 1.42 10.98 -14.29
C PHE A 249 1.23 9.48 -14.06
N ASP A 250 -0.03 9.11 -13.87
CA ASP A 250 -0.45 7.73 -13.66
C ASP A 250 -1.17 7.27 -14.93
N LEU A 251 -0.68 6.17 -15.50
CA LEU A 251 -1.34 5.42 -16.56
C LEU A 251 -2.29 4.42 -15.89
N ILE A 252 -3.57 4.71 -15.95
CA ILE A 252 -4.60 3.99 -15.22
C ILE A 252 -5.52 3.32 -16.24
N CYS A 253 -5.13 2.11 -16.65
CA CYS A 253 -5.79 1.31 -17.69
C CYS A 253 -5.89 2.00 -19.06
N ASP A 254 -6.96 2.76 -19.34
CA ASP A 254 -7.11 3.57 -20.55
C ASP A 254 -7.11 5.09 -20.29
N GLN A 255 -7.01 5.48 -19.01
CA GLN A 255 -6.98 6.87 -18.57
C GLN A 255 -5.58 7.33 -18.19
N ILE A 256 -5.31 8.62 -18.39
CA ILE A 256 -4.10 9.27 -17.89
C ILE A 256 -4.52 10.29 -16.84
N SER A 257 -3.99 10.15 -15.63
CA SER A 257 -4.10 11.16 -14.58
C SER A 257 -2.77 11.90 -14.46
N VAL A 258 -2.79 13.22 -14.50
CA VAL A 258 -1.60 14.04 -14.22
C VAL A 258 -1.88 14.79 -12.94
N GLN A 259 -0.97 14.69 -11.98
CA GLN A 259 -1.08 15.49 -10.75
C GLN A 259 -0.91 16.96 -11.09
N GLU A 260 -1.64 17.84 -10.40
CA GLU A 260 -1.43 19.27 -10.55
C GLU A 260 0.05 19.61 -10.25
N VAL A 261 0.71 20.27 -11.20
CA VAL A 261 2.14 20.58 -11.09
C VAL A 261 2.35 22.08 -11.11
N SER A 262 2.79 22.62 -9.98
CA SER A 262 3.44 23.93 -9.97
C SER A 262 4.81 23.82 -10.65
N THR A 263 5.05 24.70 -11.60
CA THR A 263 6.35 24.84 -12.25
C THR A 263 7.36 25.62 -11.40
N GLY A 264 6.94 26.26 -10.32
CA GLY A 264 7.75 27.22 -9.56
C GLY A 264 8.25 28.41 -10.39
N LEU A 265 7.66 28.66 -11.56
CA LEU A 265 7.93 29.83 -12.40
C LEU A 265 6.76 30.80 -12.30
N SER A 266 7.05 32.10 -12.34
CA SER A 266 6.04 33.16 -12.39
C SER A 266 6.48 34.29 -13.32
N CYS A 267 5.51 35.03 -13.84
CA CYS A 267 5.76 36.22 -14.67
C CYS A 267 5.70 37.52 -13.84
N GLY A 268 6.08 37.47 -12.56
CA GLY A 268 6.06 38.62 -11.65
C GLY A 268 4.69 38.98 -11.06
N GLY A 269 3.66 38.14 -11.28
CA GLY A 269 2.37 38.22 -10.60
C GLY A 269 2.32 37.34 -9.35
N ASN A 270 1.16 37.32 -8.67
CA ASN A 270 0.94 36.44 -7.51
C ASN A 270 0.60 35.02 -7.99
N GLY A 271 1.53 34.07 -7.76
CA GLY A 271 1.33 32.63 -7.99
C GLY A 271 2.28 32.02 -9.01
N ASP A 272 2.34 30.69 -9.05
CA ASP A 272 3.15 29.95 -10.01
C ASP A 272 2.33 29.65 -11.28
N ILE A 273 3.02 29.33 -12.38
CA ILE A 273 2.40 28.63 -13.52
C ILE A 273 2.12 27.20 -13.08
N ILE A 274 0.88 26.76 -13.28
CA ILE A 274 0.37 25.46 -12.88
C ILE A 274 -0.09 24.71 -14.13
N PHE A 275 0.32 23.45 -14.23
CA PHE A 275 -0.24 22.49 -15.19
C PHE A 275 -1.26 21.59 -14.50
N THR A 276 -2.43 21.47 -15.11
CA THR A 276 -3.47 20.53 -14.69
C THR A 276 -4.07 19.83 -15.91
N THR A 277 -4.58 18.62 -15.77
CA THR A 277 -5.27 17.93 -16.86
C THR A 277 -6.61 18.56 -17.18
N THR A 278 -6.92 18.71 -18.48
CA THR A 278 -8.26 19.14 -18.93
C THR A 278 -9.05 17.98 -19.54
N GLY A 279 -9.88 17.34 -18.71
CA GLY A 279 -10.87 16.35 -19.12
C GLY A 279 -10.32 15.08 -19.80
N ASN A 280 -11.24 14.25 -20.31
CA ASN A 280 -11.02 12.87 -20.78
C ASN A 280 -10.32 12.75 -22.16
N ASN A 281 -9.46 13.69 -22.52
CA ASN A 281 -8.85 13.73 -23.87
C ASN A 281 -7.36 13.38 -23.89
N SER A 282 -6.77 13.15 -22.72
CA SER A 282 -5.49 12.45 -22.65
C SER A 282 -5.73 10.98 -22.97
N SER A 283 -4.88 10.36 -23.78
CA SER A 283 -5.09 8.98 -24.23
C SER A 283 -3.76 8.28 -24.44
N PHE A 284 -3.80 6.97 -24.22
CA PHE A 284 -2.76 6.03 -24.58
C PHE A 284 -3.41 4.67 -24.86
N ASN A 285 -2.68 3.79 -25.53
CA ASN A 285 -3.11 2.42 -25.74
C ASN A 285 -2.23 1.52 -24.88
N LEU A 286 -2.78 0.87 -23.85
CA LEU A 286 -2.03 0.02 -22.93
C LEU A 286 -1.13 -1.02 -23.63
N ASN A 287 -1.53 -1.52 -24.79
CA ASN A 287 -0.79 -2.52 -25.57
C ASN A 287 0.26 -1.90 -26.51
N ASP A 288 0.15 -0.60 -26.81
CA ASP A 288 1.00 0.13 -27.73
C ASP A 288 1.59 1.38 -27.08
N ASP A 289 2.86 1.29 -26.72
CA ASP A 289 3.62 2.35 -26.08
C ASP A 289 4.34 3.28 -27.08
N SER A 290 3.98 3.22 -28.37
CA SER A 290 4.50 4.11 -29.41
C SER A 290 4.08 5.56 -29.21
N GLN A 291 2.93 5.81 -28.57
CA GLN A 291 2.40 7.15 -28.40
C GLN A 291 1.65 7.35 -27.07
N ILE A 292 1.85 8.52 -26.46
CA ILE A 292 1.07 9.02 -25.33
C ILE A 292 0.63 10.45 -25.66
N VAL A 293 -0.64 10.77 -25.43
CA VAL A 293 -1.18 12.13 -25.67
C VAL A 293 -1.73 12.70 -24.37
N PHE A 294 -1.25 13.89 -23.99
CA PHE A 294 -1.77 14.66 -22.86
C PHE A 294 -2.49 15.91 -23.34
N LYS A 295 -3.57 16.29 -22.67
CA LYS A 295 -4.11 17.65 -22.73
C LYS A 295 -3.92 18.35 -21.38
N LEU A 296 -2.94 19.25 -21.35
CA LEU A 296 -2.61 20.04 -20.17
C LEU A 296 -3.18 21.45 -20.31
N LEU A 297 -3.91 21.87 -19.31
CA LEU A 297 -4.26 23.26 -19.09
C LEU A 297 -3.14 23.94 -18.34
N GLU A 298 -2.61 24.98 -18.96
CA GLU A 298 -1.71 25.91 -18.31
C GLU A 298 -2.51 27.08 -17.73
N THR A 299 -2.33 27.32 -16.44
CA THR A 299 -2.92 28.46 -15.71
C THR A 299 -1.86 29.16 -14.86
N GLY A 300 -2.16 30.36 -14.35
CA GLY A 300 -1.34 31.02 -13.33
C GLY A 300 -0.82 32.42 -13.71
N SER A 301 0.26 32.84 -13.05
CA SER A 301 0.74 34.25 -13.02
C SER A 301 1.10 34.87 -14.37
N CYS A 302 1.24 34.08 -15.44
CA CYS A 302 1.52 34.59 -16.78
C CYS A 302 0.26 34.96 -17.58
N GLY A 303 -0.93 34.83 -16.98
CA GLY A 303 -2.20 35.20 -17.63
C GLY A 303 -2.60 34.29 -18.79
N LEU A 304 -1.89 33.17 -18.96
CA LEU A 304 -2.22 32.15 -19.93
C LEU A 304 -3.27 31.23 -19.29
N ASN A 305 -4.39 31.05 -19.99
CA ASN A 305 -5.40 30.05 -19.70
C ASN A 305 -5.62 29.25 -20.97
N VAL A 306 -4.67 28.38 -21.26
CA VAL A 306 -4.50 27.77 -22.58
C VAL A 306 -4.30 26.27 -22.44
N THR A 307 -4.92 25.53 -23.36
CA THR A 307 -4.78 24.08 -23.41
C THR A 307 -3.73 23.69 -24.44
N ASN A 308 -2.70 22.99 -23.96
CA ASN A 308 -1.64 22.40 -24.74
C ASN A 308 -1.90 20.90 -24.93
N THR A 309 -1.85 20.45 -26.18
CA THR A 309 -1.85 19.03 -26.52
C THR A 309 -0.40 18.59 -26.71
N ILE A 310 0.07 17.76 -25.79
CA ILE A 310 1.40 17.18 -25.78
C ILE A 310 1.31 15.78 -26.37
N THR A 311 2.04 15.52 -27.44
CA THR A 311 2.19 14.19 -28.04
C THR A 311 3.60 13.69 -27.80
N LEU A 312 3.73 12.59 -27.07
CA LEU A 312 4.98 11.85 -26.90
C LEU A 312 5.00 10.69 -27.89
N THR A 313 6.03 10.59 -28.71
CA THR A 313 6.25 9.46 -29.63
C THR A 313 7.52 8.71 -29.24
N LYS A 314 7.45 7.40 -29.03
CA LYS A 314 8.61 6.60 -28.63
C LYS A 314 9.68 6.63 -29.71
N MET A 315 10.94 6.75 -29.29
CA MET A 315 12.11 6.75 -30.19
C MET A 315 12.73 5.37 -30.34
#